data_AF-A0A7X4GEM3-F1
#
_entry.id   AF-A0A7X4GEM3-F1
#
_cell.length_a   1.000
_cell.length_b   1.000
_cell.length_c   1.000
_cell.angle_alpha   90.00
_cell.angle_beta   90.00
_cell.angle_gamma   90.00
#
_symmetry.space_group_name_H-M   'P 1'
#
loop_
_entity.id
_entity.type
_entity.pdbx_description
1 polymer ?
#
loop_
_entity_poly.entity_id
_entity_poly.type
_entity_poly.pdbx_seq_one_letter_code
_entity_poly.pdbx_strand_id
1 'polypeptide(L)'
;MTLRFHMNSQFHAEKAKLTTCVKAADHECNMLEHPTHPADTESLQVAQDNLDVAIAKFVAVPAYNGFEILLQLEAMLSHTDEWMANGGAFERSLTAAARPQPSPTMERAFAVFRKAWLDQADYEGSDNTEERRLCNSVCHAATVVFEVPCATAGDFLVKAYINVLWHAGPTAGSHLRHGDSGNFFDVDLPEIETDSVIGDTYYRSVYNDLDHCDLGACLLATGHIDFDPQGWVERASAIGMPLAVIIKGDGSKSLSFGFIDADDDRLRREERRLQQILTFDHGRRCRTLTAYIAEHRPDLVLAAAAEATQAAA
;
A
#
# COMPACT_ATOMS: atom_id res chain seq x y z
N MET A 1 -27.87 12.60 -1.26
CA MET A 1 -26.82 12.45 -2.28
C MET A 1 -26.10 11.14 -1.97
N THR A 2 -26.37 10.10 -2.76
CA THR A 2 -25.97 8.72 -2.45
C THR A 2 -24.57 8.48 -3.01
N LEU A 3 -23.55 8.49 -2.16
CA LEU A 3 -22.20 8.04 -2.50
C LEU A 3 -22.26 6.54 -2.82
N ARG A 4 -22.46 6.20 -4.10
CA ARG A 4 -22.28 4.83 -4.59
C ARG A 4 -20.79 4.54 -4.62
N PHE A 5 -20.32 3.86 -3.57
CA PHE A 5 -18.98 3.27 -3.47
C PHE A 5 -18.60 2.55 -4.78
N HIS A 6 -17.72 3.19 -5.57
CA HIS A 6 -17.10 2.58 -6.74
C HIS A 6 -16.00 1.57 -6.38
N MET A 7 -15.68 1.40 -5.09
CA MET A 7 -14.59 0.55 -4.62
C MET A 7 -14.88 -0.95 -4.64
N ASN A 8 -16.11 -1.41 -4.93
CA ASN A 8 -16.43 -2.84 -4.89
C ASN A 8 -16.68 -3.49 -6.27
N SER A 9 -16.93 -2.71 -7.33
CA SER A 9 -17.25 -3.28 -8.66
C SER A 9 -16.03 -3.94 -9.31
N GLN A 10 -14.84 -3.35 -9.17
CA GLN A 10 -13.59 -3.93 -9.67
C GLN A 10 -13.22 -5.20 -8.89
N PHE A 11 -13.29 -5.18 -7.55
CA PHE A 11 -13.05 -6.38 -6.74
C PHE A 11 -13.99 -7.54 -7.11
N HIS A 12 -15.29 -7.28 -7.25
CA HIS A 12 -16.26 -8.30 -7.68
C HIS A 12 -16.02 -8.77 -9.12
N ALA A 13 -15.61 -7.87 -10.03
CA ALA A 13 -15.26 -8.24 -11.39
C ALA A 13 -14.00 -9.11 -11.46
N GLU A 14 -12.96 -8.78 -10.70
CA GLU A 14 -11.73 -9.59 -10.59
C GLU A 14 -11.99 -10.93 -9.89
N LYS A 15 -12.82 -10.96 -8.84
CA LYS A 15 -13.24 -12.21 -8.20
C LYS A 15 -14.07 -13.11 -9.13
N ALA A 16 -14.92 -12.51 -9.96
CA ALA A 16 -15.65 -13.24 -11.00
C ALA A 16 -14.68 -13.81 -12.05
N LYS A 17 -13.67 -13.04 -12.47
CA LYS A 17 -12.61 -13.54 -13.37
C LYS A 17 -11.85 -14.72 -12.75
N LEU A 18 -11.44 -14.63 -11.48
CA LEU A 18 -10.78 -15.73 -10.76
C LEU A 18 -11.65 -16.99 -10.77
N THR A 19 -12.93 -16.85 -10.43
CA THR A 19 -13.89 -17.96 -10.42
C THR A 19 -14.05 -18.58 -11.81
N THR A 20 -14.05 -17.77 -12.87
CA THR A 20 -14.08 -18.26 -14.26
C THR A 20 -12.81 -19.01 -14.63
N CYS A 21 -11.64 -18.50 -14.25
CA CYS A 21 -10.36 -19.14 -14.53
C CYS A 21 -10.19 -20.47 -13.78
N VAL A 22 -10.62 -20.55 -12.52
CA VAL A 22 -10.66 -21.81 -11.75
C VAL A 22 -11.51 -22.84 -12.47
N LYS A 23 -12.74 -22.48 -12.86
CA LYS A 23 -13.65 -23.40 -13.57
C LYS A 23 -13.10 -23.86 -14.92
N ALA A 24 -12.36 -23.00 -15.62
CA ALA A 24 -11.72 -23.36 -16.88
C ALA A 24 -10.57 -24.36 -16.65
N ALA A 25 -9.69 -24.11 -15.67
CA ALA A 25 -8.62 -25.04 -15.32
C ALA A 25 -9.18 -26.40 -14.84
N ASP A 26 -10.19 -26.38 -13.98
CA ASP A 26 -10.88 -27.59 -13.52
C ASP A 26 -11.52 -28.34 -14.71
N HIS A 27 -12.11 -27.63 -15.67
CA HIS A 27 -12.73 -28.26 -16.84
C HIS A 27 -11.69 -28.98 -17.70
N GLU A 28 -10.58 -28.33 -18.03
CA GLU A 28 -9.51 -28.94 -18.84
C GLU A 28 -8.88 -30.14 -18.12
N CYS A 29 -8.66 -30.03 -16.80
CA CYS A 29 -8.14 -31.14 -15.99
C CYS A 29 -9.10 -32.35 -16.00
N ASN A 30 -10.40 -32.11 -15.77
CA ASN A 30 -11.42 -33.15 -15.82
C ASN A 30 -11.58 -33.78 -17.22
N MET A 31 -11.34 -33.01 -18.29
CA MET A 31 -11.39 -33.52 -19.66
C MET A 31 -10.21 -34.44 -19.96
N LEU A 32 -9.00 -34.08 -19.50
CA LEU A 32 -7.79 -34.90 -19.63
C LEU A 32 -7.94 -36.24 -18.88
N GLU A 33 -8.53 -36.20 -17.68
CA GLU A 33 -8.76 -37.39 -16.83
C GLU A 33 -9.99 -38.20 -17.24
N HIS A 34 -10.79 -37.73 -18.20
CA HIS A 34 -12.06 -38.38 -18.55
C HIS A 34 -11.80 -39.75 -19.22
N PRO A 35 -12.51 -40.82 -18.81
CA PRO A 35 -12.26 -42.18 -19.31
C PRO A 35 -12.48 -42.36 -20.83
N THR A 36 -13.15 -41.41 -21.47
CA THR A 36 -13.41 -41.43 -22.93
C THR A 36 -12.51 -40.46 -23.71
N HIS A 37 -11.55 -39.81 -23.05
CA HIS A 37 -10.60 -38.95 -23.75
C HIS A 37 -9.75 -39.79 -24.72
N PRO A 38 -9.52 -39.33 -25.96
CA PRO A 38 -8.65 -40.02 -26.89
C PRO A 38 -7.25 -40.20 -26.29
N ALA A 39 -6.73 -41.43 -26.34
CA ALA A 39 -5.43 -41.79 -25.76
C ALA A 39 -4.27 -41.65 -26.75
N ASP A 40 -4.51 -41.07 -27.93
CA ASP A 40 -3.45 -40.78 -28.88
C ASP A 40 -2.61 -39.59 -28.43
N THR A 41 -1.33 -39.62 -28.79
CA THR A 41 -0.33 -38.65 -28.33
C THR A 41 -0.66 -37.21 -28.74
N GLU A 42 -1.28 -37.01 -29.91
CA GLU A 42 -1.64 -35.68 -30.40
C GLU A 42 -2.78 -35.07 -29.58
N SER A 43 -3.84 -35.83 -29.32
CA SER A 43 -4.96 -35.39 -28.49
C SER A 43 -4.55 -35.13 -27.04
N LEU A 44 -3.66 -35.96 -26.48
CA LEU A 44 -3.12 -35.75 -25.14
C LEU A 44 -2.26 -34.49 -25.05
N GLN A 45 -1.43 -34.22 -26.07
CA GLN A 45 -0.61 -33.01 -26.11
C GLN A 45 -1.47 -31.75 -26.22
N VAL A 46 -2.49 -31.75 -27.09
CA VAL A 46 -3.39 -30.60 -27.24
C VAL A 46 -4.16 -30.32 -25.95
N ALA A 47 -4.62 -31.36 -25.25
CA ALA A 47 -5.31 -31.21 -23.97
C ALA A 47 -4.36 -30.71 -22.87
N GLN A 48 -3.11 -31.18 -22.84
CA GLN A 48 -2.09 -30.67 -21.91
C GLN A 48 -1.78 -29.20 -22.19
N ASP A 49 -1.58 -28.80 -23.45
CA ASP A 49 -1.31 -27.41 -23.83
C ASP A 49 -2.47 -26.49 -23.43
N ASN A 50 -3.72 -26.95 -23.59
CA ASN A 50 -4.91 -26.20 -23.16
C ASN A 50 -4.98 -26.04 -21.63
N LEU A 51 -4.68 -27.11 -20.89
CA LEU A 51 -4.60 -27.09 -19.43
C LEU A 51 -3.52 -26.12 -18.96
N ASP A 52 -2.33 -26.16 -19.56
CA ASP A 52 -1.22 -25.27 -19.21
C ASP A 52 -1.59 -23.79 -19.45
N VAL A 53 -2.25 -23.49 -20.58
CA VAL A 53 -2.78 -22.15 -20.88
C VAL A 53 -3.85 -21.72 -19.87
N ALA A 54 -4.73 -22.62 -19.46
CA ALA A 54 -5.77 -22.34 -18.47
C ALA A 54 -5.18 -22.06 -17.08
N ILE A 55 -4.19 -22.86 -16.66
CA ILE A 55 -3.47 -22.68 -15.39
C ILE A 55 -2.65 -21.39 -15.42
N ALA A 56 -1.94 -21.09 -16.50
CA ALA A 56 -1.21 -19.83 -16.64
C ALA A 56 -2.15 -18.61 -16.52
N LYS A 57 -3.35 -18.67 -17.11
CA LYS A 57 -4.38 -17.63 -16.94
C LYS A 57 -4.88 -17.55 -15.50
N PHE A 58 -5.11 -18.69 -14.83
CA PHE A 58 -5.54 -18.72 -13.44
C PHE A 58 -4.50 -18.12 -12.48
N VAL A 59 -3.23 -18.47 -12.63
CA VAL A 59 -2.11 -17.94 -11.84
C VAL A 59 -1.87 -16.46 -12.11
N ALA A 60 -2.15 -15.97 -13.33
CA ALA A 60 -2.03 -14.57 -13.67
C ALA A 60 -3.13 -13.68 -13.05
N VAL A 61 -4.25 -14.25 -12.59
CA VAL A 61 -5.29 -13.49 -11.89
C VAL A 61 -4.83 -13.21 -10.45
N PRO A 62 -4.95 -11.97 -9.95
CA PRO A 62 -4.59 -11.65 -8.57
C PRO A 62 -5.39 -12.48 -7.56
N ALA A 63 -4.72 -13.04 -6.55
CA ALA A 63 -5.35 -13.65 -5.39
C ALA A 63 -5.42 -12.66 -4.22
N TYR A 64 -6.49 -12.74 -3.42
CA TYR A 64 -6.83 -11.74 -2.41
C TYR A 64 -6.85 -12.29 -0.98
N ASN A 65 -6.65 -13.60 -0.82
CA ASN A 65 -6.50 -14.24 0.49
C ASN A 65 -5.54 -15.43 0.43
N GLY A 66 -5.07 -15.88 1.59
CA GLY A 66 -4.11 -16.97 1.70
C GLY A 66 -4.60 -18.30 1.11
N PHE A 67 -5.91 -18.56 1.09
CA PHE A 67 -6.47 -19.78 0.50
C PHE A 67 -6.39 -19.77 -1.04
N GLU A 68 -6.77 -18.66 -1.68
CA GLU A 68 -6.66 -18.49 -3.14
C GLU A 68 -5.20 -18.57 -3.61
N ILE A 69 -4.28 -18.03 -2.81
CA ILE A 69 -2.83 -18.13 -3.00
C ILE A 69 -2.38 -19.59 -2.95
N LEU A 70 -2.82 -20.36 -1.96
CA LEU A 70 -2.50 -21.79 -1.85
C LEU A 70 -3.03 -22.59 -3.04
N LEU A 71 -4.24 -22.33 -3.51
CA LEU A 71 -4.80 -22.99 -4.70
C LEU A 71 -4.00 -22.69 -5.97
N GLN A 72 -3.54 -21.45 -6.14
CA GLN A 72 -2.68 -21.07 -7.27
C GLN A 72 -1.31 -21.75 -7.19
N LEU A 73 -0.72 -21.88 -6.00
CA LEU A 73 0.52 -22.64 -5.80
C LEU A 73 0.34 -24.11 -6.15
N GLU A 74 -0.73 -24.73 -5.66
CA GLU A 74 -1.01 -26.15 -5.88
C GLU A 74 -1.16 -26.45 -7.38
N ALA A 75 -1.92 -25.62 -8.10
CA ALA A 75 -2.07 -25.72 -9.55
C ALA A 75 -0.75 -25.55 -10.30
N MET A 76 0.09 -24.59 -9.88
CA MET A 76 1.38 -24.35 -10.53
C MET A 76 2.38 -25.48 -10.29
N LEU A 77 2.49 -25.96 -9.03
CA LEU A 77 3.40 -27.05 -8.65
C LEU A 77 3.00 -28.39 -9.26
N SER A 78 1.70 -28.60 -9.53
CA SER A 78 1.20 -29.86 -10.07
C SER A 78 1.29 -29.96 -11.59
N HIS A 79 1.44 -28.83 -12.30
CA HIS A 79 1.27 -28.79 -13.76
C HIS A 79 2.33 -28.01 -14.54
N THR A 80 3.25 -27.27 -13.91
CA THR A 80 4.27 -26.51 -14.64
C THR A 80 5.68 -26.65 -14.04
N ASP A 81 6.63 -27.12 -14.85
CA ASP A 81 8.07 -27.13 -14.49
C ASP A 81 8.68 -25.71 -14.50
N GLU A 82 8.04 -24.74 -15.17
CA GLU A 82 8.49 -23.36 -15.35
C GLU A 82 8.04 -22.40 -14.24
N TRP A 83 8.08 -22.85 -12.98
CA TRP A 83 7.62 -22.05 -11.82
C TRP A 83 8.27 -20.65 -11.75
N MET A 84 9.51 -20.52 -12.23
CA MET A 84 10.26 -19.25 -12.20
C MET A 84 9.67 -18.18 -13.12
N ALA A 85 9.00 -18.55 -14.22
CA ALA A 85 8.38 -17.58 -15.13
C ALA A 85 7.12 -16.94 -14.51
N ASN A 86 6.44 -17.67 -13.62
CA ASN A 86 5.19 -17.26 -12.98
C ASN A 86 5.36 -16.83 -11.51
N GLY A 87 6.50 -17.11 -10.88
CA GLY A 87 6.79 -16.78 -9.48
C GLY A 87 6.58 -15.30 -9.13
N GLY A 88 6.87 -14.39 -10.05
CA GLY A 88 6.63 -12.96 -9.85
C GLY A 88 5.14 -12.58 -9.70
N ALA A 89 4.21 -13.36 -10.27
CA ALA A 89 2.76 -13.15 -10.06
C ALA A 89 2.35 -13.58 -8.65
N PHE A 90 2.96 -14.64 -8.15
CA PHE A 90 2.72 -15.15 -6.81
C PHE A 90 3.26 -14.23 -5.72
N GLU A 91 4.48 -13.71 -5.88
CA GLU A 91 5.03 -12.67 -4.98
C GLU A 91 4.13 -11.43 -4.96
N ARG A 92 3.58 -11.02 -6.10
CA ARG A 92 2.60 -9.92 -6.17
C ARG A 92 1.30 -10.25 -5.45
N SER A 93 0.75 -11.46 -5.61
CA SER A 93 -0.45 -11.91 -4.91
C SER A 93 -0.22 -12.06 -3.40
N LEU A 94 0.93 -12.60 -2.98
CA LEU A 94 1.36 -12.64 -1.58
C LEU A 94 1.48 -11.23 -1.00
N THR A 95 2.12 -10.31 -1.73
CA THR A 95 2.26 -8.91 -1.32
C THR A 95 0.90 -8.19 -1.26
N ALA A 96 -0.01 -8.50 -2.18
CA ALA A 96 -1.35 -7.92 -2.23
C ALA A 96 -2.28 -8.49 -1.13
N ALA A 97 -2.23 -9.80 -0.87
CA ALA A 97 -2.94 -10.44 0.24
C ALA A 97 -2.31 -10.13 1.61
N ALA A 98 -1.03 -9.75 1.64
CA ALA A 98 -0.33 -9.19 2.78
C ALA A 98 -0.59 -7.69 2.98
N ARG A 99 -1.67 -7.14 2.41
CA ARG A 99 -2.21 -5.84 2.82
C ARG A 99 -3.30 -6.06 3.89
N PRO A 100 -2.97 -5.96 5.18
CA PRO A 100 -3.98 -5.90 6.23
C PRO A 100 -4.96 -4.76 5.91
N GLN A 101 -6.20 -5.09 5.56
CA GLN A 101 -7.25 -4.10 5.32
C GLN A 101 -8.04 -3.91 6.62
N PRO A 102 -8.16 -2.67 7.12
CA PRO A 102 -9.03 -2.37 8.25
C PRO A 102 -10.49 -2.65 7.89
N SER A 103 -11.32 -2.88 8.91
CA SER A 103 -12.76 -2.96 8.73
C SER A 103 -13.34 -1.59 8.35
N PRO A 104 -14.49 -1.51 7.65
CA PRO A 104 -15.13 -0.23 7.34
C PRO A 104 -15.48 0.61 8.57
N THR A 105 -15.68 -0.04 9.72
CA THR A 105 -15.91 0.67 11.00
C THR A 105 -14.61 1.28 11.51
N MET A 106 -13.50 0.57 11.42
CA MET A 106 -12.18 1.09 11.77
C MET A 106 -11.76 2.24 10.86
N GLU A 107 -11.97 2.14 9.55
CA GLU A 107 -11.69 3.23 8.60
C GLU A 107 -12.41 4.53 9.01
N ARG A 108 -13.70 4.43 9.36
CA ARG A 108 -14.48 5.59 9.83
C ARG A 108 -13.96 6.14 11.15
N ALA A 109 -13.65 5.27 12.11
CA ALA A 109 -13.12 5.69 13.41
C ALA A 109 -11.75 6.38 13.24
N PHE A 110 -10.87 5.81 12.41
CA PHE A 110 -9.57 6.36 12.10
C PHE A 110 -9.67 7.72 11.40
N ALA A 111 -10.61 7.92 10.48
CA ALA A 111 -10.81 9.22 9.84
C ALA A 111 -11.15 10.33 10.86
N VAL A 112 -11.93 10.00 11.90
CA VAL A 112 -12.24 10.93 13.00
C VAL A 112 -10.99 11.23 13.83
N PHE A 113 -10.21 10.20 14.16
CA PHE A 113 -8.92 10.34 14.85
C PHE A 113 -7.94 11.21 14.05
N ARG A 114 -7.68 10.88 12.79
CA ARG A 114 -6.77 11.60 11.90
C ARG A 114 -7.13 13.09 11.82
N LYS A 115 -8.42 13.40 11.70
CA LYS A 115 -8.88 14.79 11.69
C LYS A 115 -8.55 15.50 13.01
N ALA A 116 -8.91 14.90 14.15
CA ALA A 116 -8.63 15.50 15.45
C ALA A 116 -7.12 15.67 15.69
N TRP A 117 -6.32 14.70 15.22
CA TRP A 117 -4.86 14.73 15.28
C TRP A 117 -4.28 15.92 14.50
N LEU A 118 -4.73 16.11 13.25
CA LEU A 118 -4.32 17.25 12.43
C LEU A 118 -4.80 18.58 12.98
N ASP A 119 -6.07 18.68 13.42
CA ASP A 119 -6.61 19.89 14.05
C ASP A 119 -5.78 20.29 15.30
N GLN A 120 -5.26 19.30 16.04
CA GLN A 120 -4.35 19.54 17.16
C GLN A 120 -2.94 19.91 16.69
N ALA A 121 -2.40 19.26 15.65
CA ALA A 121 -1.06 19.49 15.13
C ALA A 121 -0.91 20.89 14.51
N ASP A 122 -1.91 21.35 13.76
CA ASP A 122 -1.92 22.66 13.07
C ASP A 122 -2.17 23.84 14.02
N TYR A 123 -2.44 23.58 15.31
CA TYR A 123 -2.69 24.63 16.29
C TYR A 123 -1.37 25.27 16.78
N GLU A 124 -1.10 26.49 16.30
CA GLU A 124 0.05 27.32 16.68
C GLU A 124 -0.28 28.38 17.77
N GLY A 125 -1.48 28.31 18.37
CA GLY A 125 -1.96 29.32 19.31
C GLY A 125 -1.38 29.19 20.72
N SER A 126 -1.37 30.29 21.47
CA SER A 126 -0.97 30.33 22.89
C SER A 126 -2.14 30.23 23.88
N ASP A 127 -3.36 29.95 23.40
CA ASP A 127 -4.54 29.79 24.26
C ASP A 127 -4.60 28.36 24.82
N ASN A 128 -4.31 28.25 26.13
CA ASN A 128 -4.36 26.99 26.87
C ASN A 128 -5.75 26.35 26.89
N THR A 129 -6.82 27.13 26.73
CA THR A 129 -8.20 26.63 26.73
C THR A 129 -8.47 25.83 25.46
N GLU A 130 -8.06 26.37 24.32
CA GLU A 130 -8.22 25.75 23.02
C GLU A 130 -7.28 24.55 22.85
N GLU A 131 -6.04 24.65 23.33
CA GLU A 131 -5.11 23.51 23.36
C GLU A 131 -5.70 22.32 24.14
N ARG A 132 -6.30 22.59 25.30
CA ARG A 132 -6.98 21.56 26.11
C ARG A 132 -8.20 20.98 25.40
N ARG A 133 -8.97 21.81 24.68
CA ARG A 133 -10.12 21.35 23.88
C ARG A 133 -9.68 20.39 22.77
N LEU A 134 -8.61 20.74 22.05
CA LEU A 134 -8.05 19.91 20.98
C LEU A 134 -7.49 18.59 21.52
N CYS A 135 -6.73 18.63 22.61
CA CYS A 135 -6.25 17.42 23.30
C CYS A 135 -7.40 16.49 23.70
N ASN A 136 -8.45 17.01 24.33
CA ASN A 136 -9.64 16.21 24.66
C ASN A 136 -10.32 15.62 23.41
N SER A 137 -10.33 16.34 22.29
CA SER A 137 -10.88 15.86 21.02
C SER A 137 -10.08 14.66 20.50
N VAL A 138 -8.75 14.70 20.59
CA VAL A 138 -7.89 13.56 20.21
C VAL A 138 -8.10 12.38 21.16
N CYS A 139 -8.12 12.59 22.47
CA CYS A 139 -8.42 11.53 23.46
C CYS A 139 -9.75 10.82 23.15
N HIS A 140 -10.78 11.61 22.84
CA HIS A 140 -12.09 11.06 22.51
C HIS A 140 -12.04 10.25 21.21
N ALA A 141 -11.43 10.79 20.16
CA ALA A 141 -11.31 10.10 18.87
C ALA A 141 -10.47 8.82 18.96
N ALA A 142 -9.39 8.82 19.75
CA ALA A 142 -8.60 7.64 20.04
C ALA A 142 -9.45 6.58 20.76
N THR A 143 -10.24 6.99 21.76
CA THR A 143 -11.18 6.08 22.45
C THR A 143 -12.14 5.41 21.48
N VAL A 144 -12.72 6.17 20.54
CA VAL A 144 -13.61 5.63 19.50
C VAL A 144 -12.90 4.55 18.67
N VAL A 145 -11.63 4.74 18.31
CA VAL A 145 -10.85 3.71 17.60
C VAL A 145 -10.66 2.47 18.47
N PHE A 146 -10.28 2.63 19.74
CA PHE A 146 -10.07 1.51 20.64
C PHE A 146 -11.37 0.74 20.98
N GLU A 147 -12.53 1.38 20.91
CA GLU A 147 -13.85 0.75 21.09
C GLU A 147 -14.29 -0.11 19.89
N VAL A 148 -13.74 0.11 18.69
CA VAL A 148 -14.06 -0.74 17.52
C VAL A 148 -13.60 -2.18 17.80
N PRO A 149 -14.48 -3.20 17.70
CA PRO A 149 -14.05 -4.59 17.84
C PRO A 149 -12.98 -4.95 16.82
N CYS A 150 -11.90 -5.61 17.26
CA CYS A 150 -10.82 -6.02 16.39
C CYS A 150 -11.24 -7.25 15.58
N ALA A 151 -11.66 -7.05 14.33
CA ALA A 151 -12.16 -8.13 13.45
C ALA A 151 -11.14 -8.55 12.38
N THR A 152 -10.17 -7.69 12.07
CA THR A 152 -9.17 -7.89 11.04
C THR A 152 -7.76 -7.60 11.57
N ALA A 153 -6.73 -8.09 10.87
CA ALA A 153 -5.35 -7.70 11.14
C ALA A 153 -5.11 -6.20 10.91
N GLY A 154 -5.84 -5.59 9.97
CA GLY A 154 -5.78 -4.14 9.74
C GLY A 154 -6.33 -3.34 10.93
N ASP A 155 -7.41 -3.80 11.56
CA ASP A 155 -7.94 -3.17 12.78
C ASP A 155 -6.89 -3.18 13.91
N PHE A 156 -6.18 -4.30 14.07
CA PHE A 156 -5.11 -4.41 15.05
C PHE A 156 -3.98 -3.43 14.77
N LEU A 157 -3.53 -3.34 13.52
CA LEU A 157 -2.44 -2.45 13.13
C LEU A 157 -2.79 -0.97 13.28
N VAL A 158 -4.02 -0.56 12.96
CA VAL A 158 -4.46 0.83 13.19
C VAL A 158 -4.43 1.17 14.69
N LYS A 159 -4.91 0.26 15.55
CA LYS A 159 -4.84 0.46 17.01
C LYS A 159 -3.40 0.48 17.52
N ALA A 160 -2.56 -0.41 17.01
CA ALA A 160 -1.14 -0.47 17.37
C ALA A 160 -0.42 0.82 16.97
N TYR A 161 -0.66 1.32 15.75
CA TYR A 161 -0.16 2.61 15.27
C TYR A 161 -0.58 3.76 16.18
N ILE A 162 -1.88 3.91 16.50
CA ILE A 162 -2.35 4.97 17.41
C ILE A 162 -1.72 4.83 18.80
N ASN A 163 -1.60 3.60 19.31
CA ASN A 163 -0.97 3.35 20.61
C ASN A 163 0.49 3.80 20.61
N VAL A 164 1.25 3.44 19.57
CA VAL A 164 2.66 3.83 19.46
C VAL A 164 2.80 5.34 19.25
N LEU A 165 1.99 5.94 18.38
CA LEU A 165 1.96 7.39 18.13
C LEU A 165 1.61 8.19 19.40
N TRP A 166 0.74 7.64 20.26
CA TRP A 166 0.37 8.24 21.53
C TRP A 166 1.51 8.24 22.56
N HIS A 167 2.34 7.18 22.53
CA HIS A 167 3.38 6.92 23.55
C HIS A 167 4.80 7.33 23.16
N ALA A 168 5.07 7.58 21.88
CA ALA A 168 6.40 7.95 21.41
C ALA A 168 6.67 9.47 21.35
N GLY A 169 5.78 10.29 21.93
CA GLY A 169 5.89 11.75 21.92
C GLY A 169 5.63 12.39 20.54
N PRO A 170 5.25 13.69 20.45
CA PRO A 170 5.02 14.69 21.50
C PRO A 170 3.54 15.11 21.58
N THR A 171 2.71 14.35 22.30
CA THR A 171 1.25 14.64 22.43
C THR A 171 0.93 15.76 23.43
N ALA A 172 1.90 16.17 24.27
CA ALA A 172 1.73 17.19 25.29
C ALA A 172 2.63 18.42 25.05
N GLY A 173 2.07 19.47 24.43
CA GLY A 173 2.66 20.80 24.40
C GLY A 173 3.26 21.23 23.06
N SER A 174 2.96 22.46 22.66
CA SER A 174 3.42 23.12 21.42
C SER A 174 4.92 23.09 21.17
N HIS A 175 5.75 22.98 22.22
CA HIS A 175 7.21 23.06 22.17
C HIS A 175 7.88 21.71 21.87
N LEU A 176 7.23 20.59 22.16
CA LEU A 176 7.74 19.25 21.84
C LEU A 176 7.34 18.83 20.41
N ARG A 177 6.38 19.52 19.78
CA ARG A 177 5.88 19.27 18.40
C ARG A 177 6.87 19.63 17.29
N HIS A 178 7.98 20.29 17.63
CA HIS A 178 9.09 20.55 16.73
C HIS A 178 10.19 19.48 16.82
N GLY A 179 9.87 18.29 17.36
CA GLY A 179 10.77 17.14 17.40
C GLY A 179 11.41 16.87 16.04
N ASP A 180 12.64 16.37 16.08
CA ASP A 180 13.56 16.29 14.96
C ASP A 180 12.94 15.60 13.72
N SER A 181 11.92 14.74 13.88
CA SER A 181 11.25 13.96 12.82
C SER A 181 10.63 14.80 11.69
N GLY A 182 10.08 15.99 11.97
CA GLY A 182 9.39 16.84 10.97
C GLY A 182 8.19 16.17 10.27
N ASN A 183 7.68 15.05 10.81
CA ASN A 183 6.49 14.34 10.35
C ASN A 183 5.60 14.01 11.54
N PHE A 184 4.39 14.59 11.57
CA PHE A 184 3.42 14.36 12.65
C PHE A 184 2.84 12.94 12.72
N PHE A 185 3.14 12.10 11.72
CA PHE A 185 2.70 10.72 11.63
C PHE A 185 3.83 9.72 11.87
N ASP A 186 5.10 10.17 11.87
CA ASP A 186 6.22 9.29 12.21
C ASP A 186 6.36 9.19 13.72
N VAL A 187 6.70 7.99 14.17
CA VAL A 187 6.92 7.69 15.58
C VAL A 187 8.40 7.91 15.89
N ASP A 188 8.69 8.82 16.83
CA ASP A 188 10.07 9.01 17.27
C ASP A 188 10.45 8.01 18.37
N LEU A 189 10.93 6.84 17.94
CA LEU A 189 11.33 5.75 18.83
C LEU A 189 12.36 6.10 19.94
N PRO A 190 13.30 7.05 19.77
CA PRO A 190 14.23 7.46 20.82
C PRO A 190 13.59 8.17 22.03
N GLU A 191 12.40 8.76 21.88
CA GLU A 191 11.74 9.59 22.91
C GLU A 191 10.56 8.92 23.63
N ILE A 192 10.42 7.59 23.56
CA ILE A 192 9.30 6.89 24.22
C ILE A 192 9.37 7.11 25.74
N GLU A 193 8.42 7.87 26.28
CA GLU A 193 8.24 8.10 27.72
C GLU A 193 8.05 6.75 28.41
N THR A 194 9.06 6.33 29.17
CA THR A 194 9.13 5.02 29.85
C THR A 194 8.35 5.02 31.17
N ASP A 195 7.12 5.53 31.16
CA ASP A 195 6.24 5.53 32.32
C ASP A 195 5.19 4.40 32.27
N SER A 196 5.19 3.57 31.22
CA SER A 196 4.22 2.50 31.04
C SER A 196 4.81 1.10 31.31
N VAL A 197 3.95 0.18 31.77
CA VAL A 197 4.21 -1.24 32.08
C VAL A 197 4.76 -2.03 30.86
N ILE A 198 4.84 -1.40 29.68
CA ILE A 198 5.24 -1.97 28.40
C ILE A 198 6.58 -1.35 27.99
N GLY A 199 7.63 -2.18 27.85
CA GLY A 199 9.00 -1.72 27.59
C GLY A 199 9.29 -1.32 26.14
N ASP A 200 10.39 -0.57 25.94
CA ASP A 200 10.94 -0.10 24.64
C ASP A 200 10.96 -1.19 23.55
N THR A 201 11.30 -2.43 23.91
CA THR A 201 11.32 -3.59 23.00
C THR A 201 9.98 -3.84 22.30
N TYR A 202 8.85 -3.64 22.99
CA TYR A 202 7.53 -3.82 22.39
C TYR A 202 7.26 -2.76 21.32
N TYR A 203 7.48 -1.48 21.63
CA TYR A 203 7.21 -0.38 20.70
C TYR A 203 8.11 -0.46 19.47
N ARG A 204 9.38 -0.84 19.65
CA ARG A 204 10.30 -1.11 18.52
C ARG A 204 9.81 -2.27 17.66
N SER A 205 9.33 -3.35 18.26
CA SER A 205 8.78 -4.49 17.50
C SER A 205 7.53 -4.08 16.72
N VAL A 206 6.60 -3.36 17.35
CA VAL A 206 5.38 -2.90 16.69
C VAL A 206 5.67 -1.91 15.57
N TYR A 207 6.61 -0.98 15.79
CA TYR A 207 7.04 -0.06 14.74
C TYR A 207 7.67 -0.81 13.57
N ASN A 208 8.51 -1.81 13.86
CA ASN A 208 9.09 -2.65 12.82
C ASN A 208 7.99 -3.38 12.02
N ASP A 209 6.97 -3.93 12.68
CA ASP A 209 5.84 -4.57 12.01
C ASP A 209 5.04 -3.58 11.13
N LEU A 210 4.86 -2.34 11.61
CA LEU A 210 4.23 -1.27 10.84
C LEU A 210 5.06 -0.89 9.61
N ASP A 211 6.37 -0.71 9.77
CA ASP A 211 7.28 -0.30 8.69
C ASP A 211 7.38 -1.36 7.58
N HIS A 212 7.15 -2.63 7.89
CA HIS A 212 7.25 -3.74 6.93
C HIS A 212 5.93 -4.11 6.23
N CYS A 213 4.83 -3.42 6.51
CA CYS A 213 3.54 -3.68 5.86
C CYS A 213 3.01 -2.45 5.11
N ASP A 214 2.18 -2.70 4.09
CA ASP A 214 1.65 -1.64 3.24
C ASP A 214 0.83 -0.59 4.01
N LEU A 215 -0.06 -1.08 4.88
CA LEU A 215 -0.91 -0.24 5.72
C LEU A 215 -0.05 0.63 6.66
N GLY A 216 0.91 0.03 7.36
CA GLY A 216 1.76 0.75 8.30
C GLY A 216 2.68 1.75 7.60
N ALA A 217 3.24 1.42 6.44
CA ALA A 217 4.02 2.36 5.65
C ALA A 217 3.19 3.59 5.22
N CYS A 218 1.92 3.40 4.80
CA CYS A 218 1.02 4.51 4.46
C CYS A 218 0.68 5.37 5.69
N LEU A 219 0.41 4.73 6.84
CA LEU A 219 0.13 5.41 8.11
C LEU A 219 1.32 6.25 8.57
N LEU A 220 2.53 5.68 8.60
CA LEU A 220 3.74 6.36 9.07
C LEU A 220 4.16 7.53 8.15
N ALA A 221 3.93 7.44 6.83
CA ALA A 221 4.33 8.49 5.90
C ALA A 221 3.30 9.61 5.77
N THR A 222 2.02 9.29 5.72
CA THR A 222 0.96 10.24 5.31
C THR A 222 -0.22 10.30 6.28
N GLY A 223 -0.22 9.45 7.31
CA GLY A 223 -1.36 9.31 8.21
C GLY A 223 -2.61 8.77 7.52
N HIS A 224 -2.50 8.15 6.33
CA HIS A 224 -3.61 7.54 5.61
C HIS A 224 -3.56 6.01 5.67
N ILE A 225 -4.75 5.40 5.75
CA ILE A 225 -4.91 3.94 5.66
C ILE A 225 -4.60 3.43 4.24
N ASP A 226 -4.86 4.27 3.23
CA ASP A 226 -4.63 3.98 1.82
C ASP A 226 -3.47 4.81 1.26
N PHE A 227 -3.05 4.46 0.05
CA PHE A 227 -2.10 5.28 -0.70
C PHE A 227 -2.69 6.65 -1.03
N ASP A 228 -2.12 7.69 -0.43
CA ASP A 228 -2.42 9.09 -0.73
C ASP A 228 -1.36 9.70 -1.67
N PRO A 229 -1.67 9.88 -2.98
CA PRO A 229 -0.71 10.45 -3.91
C PRO A 229 -0.41 11.93 -3.61
N GLN A 230 -1.35 12.67 -3.02
CA GLN A 230 -1.12 14.06 -2.65
C GLN A 230 -0.10 14.14 -1.51
N GLY A 231 -0.39 13.46 -0.39
CA GLY A 231 0.51 13.39 0.75
C GLY A 231 1.89 12.85 0.36
N TRP A 232 1.96 11.83 -0.51
CA TRP A 232 3.24 11.32 -1.01
C TRP A 232 4.06 12.41 -1.72
N VAL A 233 3.45 13.20 -2.62
CA VAL A 233 4.14 14.28 -3.34
C VAL A 233 4.56 15.42 -2.41
N GLU A 234 3.70 15.80 -1.47
CA GLU A 234 3.99 16.83 -0.47
C GLU A 234 5.18 16.41 0.41
N ARG A 235 5.21 15.15 0.87
CA ARG A 235 6.32 14.60 1.65
C ARG A 235 7.61 14.49 0.85
N ALA A 236 7.55 13.99 -0.38
CA ALA A 236 8.71 13.93 -1.28
C ALA A 236 9.30 15.33 -1.51
N SER A 237 8.44 16.34 -1.71
CA SER A 237 8.87 17.73 -1.86
C SER A 237 9.51 18.28 -0.57
N ALA A 238 8.93 17.97 0.59
CA ALA A 238 9.40 18.46 1.89
C ALA A 238 10.79 17.93 2.26
N ILE A 239 11.13 16.69 1.87
CA ILE A 239 12.46 16.12 2.10
C ILE A 239 13.47 16.42 0.99
N GLY A 240 13.05 17.15 -0.06
CA GLY A 240 13.90 17.48 -1.20
C GLY A 240 14.16 16.31 -2.17
N MET A 241 13.30 15.29 -2.18
CA MET A 241 13.42 14.17 -3.10
C MET A 241 13.19 14.64 -4.55
N PRO A 242 14.14 14.40 -5.48
CA PRO A 242 13.94 14.73 -6.89
C PRO A 242 12.76 13.95 -7.45
N LEU A 243 11.81 14.63 -8.10
CA LEU A 243 10.58 14.04 -8.63
C LEU A 243 10.17 14.71 -9.94
N ALA A 244 9.88 13.92 -10.96
CA ALA A 244 9.38 14.40 -12.25
C ALA A 244 8.51 13.37 -12.97
N VAL A 245 7.59 13.84 -13.80
CA VAL A 245 6.88 13.03 -14.80
C VAL A 245 7.40 13.39 -16.18
N ILE A 246 7.97 12.40 -16.87
CA ILE A 246 8.51 12.57 -18.22
C ILE A 246 7.46 12.12 -19.23
N ILE A 247 7.06 13.01 -20.13
CA ILE A 247 6.25 12.70 -21.31
C ILE A 247 7.19 12.31 -22.44
N LYS A 248 7.10 11.07 -22.91
CA LYS A 248 7.91 10.53 -24.02
C LYS A 248 7.32 10.97 -25.37
N GLY A 249 8.10 10.79 -26.44
CA GLY A 249 7.69 11.19 -27.80
C GLY A 249 6.43 10.48 -28.33
N ASP A 250 6.09 9.32 -27.80
CA ASP A 250 4.86 8.57 -28.10
C ASP A 250 3.65 9.01 -27.24
N GLY A 251 3.82 10.01 -26.37
CA GLY A 251 2.82 10.49 -25.43
C GLY A 251 2.70 9.65 -24.15
N SER A 252 3.45 8.55 -24.03
CA SER A 252 3.48 7.77 -22.80
C SER A 252 4.15 8.57 -21.68
N LYS A 253 3.71 8.33 -20.44
CA LYS A 253 4.22 9.02 -19.25
C LYS A 253 5.02 8.04 -18.40
N SER A 254 6.18 8.47 -17.92
CA SER A 254 6.97 7.74 -16.94
C SER A 254 7.29 8.61 -15.73
N LEU A 255 7.14 8.03 -14.55
CA LEU A 255 7.57 8.65 -13.30
C LEU A 255 9.09 8.49 -13.16
N SER A 256 9.77 9.57 -12.78
CA SER A 256 11.18 9.58 -12.38
C SER A 256 11.28 10.17 -10.99
N PHE A 257 11.96 9.48 -10.09
CA PHE A 257 12.29 10.00 -8.77
C PHE A 257 13.70 9.55 -8.40
N GLY A 258 14.41 10.42 -7.69
CA GLY A 258 15.82 10.24 -7.35
C GLY A 258 16.03 9.96 -5.87
N PHE A 259 17.32 9.82 -5.51
CA PHE A 259 17.72 9.77 -4.12
C PHE A 259 18.03 11.16 -3.58
N ILE A 260 17.85 11.36 -2.27
CA ILE A 260 18.33 12.57 -1.60
C ILE A 260 19.82 12.45 -1.28
N ASP A 261 20.57 13.52 -1.51
CA ASP A 261 21.97 13.64 -1.08
C ASP A 261 22.00 14.38 0.26
N ALA A 262 21.64 13.66 1.34
CA ALA A 262 21.56 14.21 2.69
C ALA A 262 22.30 13.31 3.69
N ASP A 263 23.01 13.94 4.64
CA ASP A 263 23.64 13.26 5.79
C ASP A 263 22.69 13.09 6.99
N ASP A 264 21.46 13.58 6.89
CA ASP A 264 20.42 13.43 7.91
C ASP A 264 19.75 12.04 7.79
N ASP A 265 20.02 11.17 8.77
CA ASP A 265 19.47 9.80 8.85
C ASP A 265 17.94 9.76 8.87
N ARG A 266 17.29 10.83 9.36
CA ARG A 266 15.84 10.96 9.35
C ARG A 266 15.30 11.16 7.94
N LEU A 267 15.93 12.05 7.15
CA LEU A 267 15.54 12.24 5.75
C LEU A 267 15.72 10.96 4.95
N ARG A 268 16.82 10.20 5.20
CA ARG A 268 17.05 8.87 4.59
C ARG A 268 16.01 7.84 5.01
N ARG A 269 15.52 7.88 6.26
CA ARG A 269 14.43 7.01 6.73
C ARG A 269 13.14 7.32 5.98
N GLU A 270 12.78 8.60 5.89
CA GLU A 270 11.57 9.04 5.19
C GLU A 270 11.63 8.72 3.68
N GLU A 271 12.78 8.95 3.05
CA GLU A 271 13.02 8.55 1.67
C GLU A 271 12.78 7.05 1.44
N ARG A 272 13.41 6.19 2.26
CA ARG A 272 13.25 4.73 2.16
C ARG A 272 11.78 4.33 2.30
N ARG A 273 11.05 4.97 3.22
CA ARG A 273 9.62 4.73 3.42
C ARG A 273 8.79 5.13 2.20
N LEU A 274 9.04 6.31 1.63
CA LEU A 274 8.34 6.76 0.42
C LEU A 274 8.60 5.84 -0.78
N GLN A 275 9.85 5.37 -0.93
CA GLN A 275 10.21 4.37 -1.95
C GLN A 275 9.51 3.04 -1.68
N GLN A 276 9.51 2.57 -0.42
CA GLN A 276 8.87 1.33 -0.01
C GLN A 276 7.35 1.35 -0.28
N ILE A 277 6.67 2.47 -0.02
CA ILE A 277 5.27 2.66 -0.43
C ILE A 277 5.11 2.39 -1.92
N LEU A 278 5.99 2.91 -2.78
CA LEU A 278 5.92 2.64 -4.21
C LEU A 278 6.32 1.21 -4.60
N THR A 279 6.96 0.42 -3.75
CA THR A 279 7.20 -0.99 -4.05
C THR A 279 5.93 -1.83 -3.91
N PHE A 280 5.07 -1.49 -2.95
CA PHE A 280 3.77 -2.14 -2.79
C PHE A 280 2.83 -1.77 -3.95
N ASP A 281 2.48 -2.72 -4.81
CA ASP A 281 1.65 -2.47 -6.01
C ASP A 281 2.25 -1.38 -6.93
N HIS A 282 3.55 -1.51 -7.20
CA HIS A 282 4.37 -0.54 -7.93
C HIS A 282 3.72 -0.01 -9.21
N GLY A 283 3.26 -0.92 -10.08
CA GLY A 283 2.66 -0.53 -11.35
C GLY A 283 1.43 0.38 -11.17
N ARG A 284 0.56 0.09 -10.20
CA ARG A 284 -0.62 0.91 -9.94
C ARG A 284 -0.25 2.22 -9.26
N ARG A 285 0.58 2.19 -8.21
CA ARG A 285 0.95 3.40 -7.46
C ARG A 285 1.71 4.40 -8.32
N CYS A 286 2.67 3.94 -9.13
CA CYS A 286 3.37 4.82 -10.06
C CYS A 286 2.42 5.43 -11.10
N ARG A 287 1.44 4.68 -11.62
CA ARG A 287 0.41 5.23 -12.52
C ARG A 287 -0.47 6.26 -11.84
N THR A 288 -0.96 5.97 -10.63
CA THR A 288 -1.79 6.90 -9.84
C THR A 288 -1.02 8.18 -9.53
N LEU A 289 0.24 8.07 -9.11
CA LEU A 289 1.11 9.20 -8.82
C LEU A 289 1.42 10.02 -10.08
N THR A 290 1.71 9.36 -11.20
CA THR A 290 1.92 10.01 -12.50
C THR A 290 0.68 10.79 -12.95
N ALA A 291 -0.51 10.22 -12.77
CA ALA A 291 -1.76 10.88 -13.10
C ALA A 291 -2.00 12.11 -12.23
N TYR A 292 -1.83 11.97 -10.90
CA TYR A 292 -1.95 13.07 -9.96
C TYR A 292 -1.01 14.22 -10.27
N ILE A 293 0.29 13.93 -10.50
CA ILE A 293 1.29 14.96 -10.83
C ILE A 293 0.93 15.66 -12.15
N ALA A 294 0.54 14.91 -13.17
CA ALA A 294 0.18 15.50 -14.46
C ALA A 294 -1.04 16.44 -14.38
N GLU A 295 -1.95 16.21 -13.42
CA GLU A 295 -3.16 17.01 -13.22
C GLU A 295 -2.92 18.21 -12.29
N HIS A 296 -2.18 18.01 -11.19
CA HIS A 296 -2.10 18.97 -10.09
C HIS A 296 -0.73 19.63 -9.90
N ARG A 297 0.33 19.08 -10.51
CA ARG A 297 1.72 19.55 -10.37
C ARG A 297 2.40 19.68 -11.74
N PRO A 298 1.91 20.57 -12.62
CA PRO A 298 2.47 20.76 -13.96
C PRO A 298 3.93 21.22 -13.94
N ASP A 299 4.37 21.82 -12.82
CA ASP A 299 5.76 22.20 -12.56
C ASP A 299 6.73 21.00 -12.55
N LEU A 300 6.23 19.79 -12.27
CA LEU A 300 7.02 18.55 -12.24
C LEU A 300 6.94 17.78 -13.57
N VAL A 301 6.25 18.30 -14.59
CA VAL A 301 6.07 17.62 -15.87
C VAL A 301 7.11 18.08 -16.89
N LEU A 302 7.91 17.15 -17.37
CA LEU A 302 8.95 17.37 -18.36
C LEU A 302 8.57 16.72 -19.68
N ALA A 303 8.63 17.46 -20.79
CA ALA A 303 8.52 16.89 -22.12
C ALA A 303 9.91 16.43 -22.57
N ALA A 304 10.07 15.15 -22.93
CA ALA A 304 11.26 14.70 -23.62
C ALA A 304 11.35 15.45 -24.96
N ALA A 305 12.51 16.04 -25.27
CA ALA A 305 12.74 16.62 -26.57
C ALA A 305 12.47 15.54 -27.63
N ALA A 306 11.56 15.81 -28.57
CA ALA A 306 11.38 14.94 -29.72
C ALA A 306 12.75 14.81 -30.38
N GLU A 307 13.26 13.58 -30.53
CA GLU A 307 14.47 13.34 -31.30
C GLU A 307 14.29 14.03 -32.65
N ALA A 308 15.09 15.07 -32.88
CA ALA A 308 15.25 15.62 -34.21
C ALA A 308 15.74 14.45 -35.06
N THR A 309 14.83 13.88 -35.83
CA THR A 309 15.11 12.86 -36.83
C THR A 309 16.35 13.34 -37.57
N GLN A 310 17.47 12.66 -37.40
CA GLN A 310 18.65 12.83 -38.25
C GLN A 310 18.26 12.38 -39.65
N ALA A 311 17.55 13.26 -40.35
CA ALA A 311 17.48 13.29 -41.79
C ALA A 311 18.74 14.00 -42.27
N ALA A 312 19.81 13.23 -42.40
CA ALA A 312 20.94 13.50 -43.29
C ALA A 312 21.31 12.13 -43.87
N ALA A 313 20.77 11.75 -45.03
CA ALA A 313 21.25 12.15 -46.35
C ALA A 313 22.73 11.76 -46.54
#